data_AF-A0AAD8ABY4-F1
#
_entry.id   AF-A0AAD8ABY4-F1
#
_cell.length_a   1.000
_cell.length_b   1.000
_cell.length_c   1.000
_cell.angle_alpha   90.00
_cell.angle_beta   90.00
_cell.angle_gamma   90.00
#
_symmetry.space_group_name_H-M   'P 1'
#
loop_
_entity.id
_entity.type
_entity.pdbx_description
1 polymer ?
#
loop_
_entity_poly.entity_id
_entity_poly.type
_entity_poly.pdbx_seq_one_letter_code
_entity_poly.pdbx_strand_id
1 'polypeptide(L)'
;MATVELPDDKPEKAEAEKPAERGVWSNQFEFVLSCLNYAVGLGNVWRFPYLVYRNGGGAFLIPYAIMVFFMGIPIFFLELVIGQYSGLGPNKVFQRMAPI
;
A
#
# COMPACT_ATOMS: atom_id res chain seq x y z
N MET A 1 -34.12 -27.70 47.37
CA MET A 1 -35.04 -27.04 46.42
C MET A 1 -35.39 -25.72 47.08
N ALA A 2 -34.89 -24.53 46.72
CA ALA A 2 -34.27 -23.88 45.56
C ALA A 2 -33.45 -22.70 46.15
N THR A 3 -32.49 -21.99 45.57
CA THR A 3 -31.81 -21.92 44.26
C THR A 3 -30.60 -21.04 44.56
N VAL A 4 -29.39 -21.51 44.25
CA VAL A 4 -28.19 -20.66 44.23
C VAL A 4 -28.37 -19.71 43.05
N GLU A 5 -28.51 -18.41 43.29
CA GLU A 5 -28.52 -17.40 42.23
C GLU A 5 -27.12 -17.34 41.64
N LEU A 6 -26.96 -17.99 40.48
CA LEU A 6 -25.76 -17.89 39.66
C LEU A 6 -25.65 -16.44 39.15
N PRO A 7 -24.47 -15.82 39.20
CA PRO A 7 -24.21 -14.56 38.51
C PRO A 7 -24.59 -14.71 37.04
N ASP A 8 -25.41 -13.78 36.56
CA ASP A 8 -25.84 -13.64 35.16
C ASP A 8 -24.61 -13.33 34.29
N ASP A 9 -23.81 -14.35 33.99
CA ASP A 9 -22.75 -14.31 32.97
C ASP A 9 -23.44 -14.27 31.61
N LYS A 10 -24.02 -13.11 31.30
CA LYS A 10 -24.46 -12.79 29.96
C LYS A 10 -23.21 -12.89 29.09
N PRO A 11 -23.19 -13.75 28.07
CA PRO A 11 -22.12 -13.68 27.09
C PRO A 11 -22.21 -12.27 26.51
N GLU A 12 -21.19 -11.46 26.81
CA GLU A 12 -20.92 -10.22 26.12
C GLU A 12 -20.97 -10.58 24.64
N LYS A 13 -22.05 -10.17 23.96
CA LYS A 13 -22.18 -10.36 22.53
C LYS A 13 -20.96 -9.69 21.95
N ALA A 14 -19.99 -10.50 21.52
CA ALA A 14 -18.95 -10.09 20.60
C ALA A 14 -19.71 -9.41 19.47
N GLU A 15 -19.70 -8.08 19.49
CA GLU A 15 -20.25 -7.27 18.43
C GLU A 15 -19.50 -7.74 17.20
N ALA A 16 -20.18 -8.50 16.35
CA ALA A 16 -19.67 -8.85 15.05
C ALA A 16 -19.36 -7.52 14.38
N GLU A 17 -18.07 -7.16 14.37
CA GLU A 17 -17.56 -5.92 13.80
C GLU A 17 -18.20 -5.81 12.41
N LYS A 18 -19.11 -4.85 12.26
CA LYS A 18 -19.61 -4.49 10.93
C LYS A 18 -18.36 -4.24 10.10
N PRO A 19 -18.23 -4.82 8.90
CA PRO A 19 -17.02 -4.69 8.12
C PRO A 19 -16.72 -3.19 8.01
N ALA A 20 -15.61 -2.76 8.61
CA ALA A 20 -15.26 -1.36 8.72
C ALA A 20 -15.37 -0.75 7.33
N GLU A 21 -16.27 0.22 7.19
CA GLU A 21 -16.48 0.91 5.93
C GLU A 21 -15.14 1.52 5.53
N ARG A 22 -14.70 1.30 4.28
CA ARG A 22 -13.36 1.69 3.84
C ARG A 22 -13.20 3.19 4.04
N GLY A 23 -12.21 3.57 4.87
CA GLY A 23 -11.87 4.98 5.09
C GLY A 23 -11.51 5.68 3.79
N VAL A 24 -12.09 6.86 3.58
CA VAL A 24 -11.81 7.72 2.42
C VAL A 24 -10.80 8.79 2.85
N TRP A 25 -9.87 9.12 1.97
CA TRP A 25 -8.92 10.21 2.21
C TRP A 25 -9.64 11.55 2.27
N SER A 26 -9.32 12.38 3.26
CA SER A 26 -9.87 13.74 3.38
C SER A 26 -9.41 14.65 2.26
N ASN A 27 -8.18 14.47 1.76
CA ASN A 27 -7.62 15.29 0.70
C ASN A 27 -6.75 14.48 -0.28
N GLN A 28 -6.79 14.85 -1.56
CA GLN A 28 -5.94 14.26 -2.60
C GLN A 28 -4.46 14.52 -2.34
N PHE A 29 -4.10 15.66 -1.73
CA PHE A 29 -2.73 15.96 -1.36
C PHE A 29 -2.18 15.02 -0.28
N GLU A 30 -3.00 14.60 0.68
CA GLU A 30 -2.59 13.63 1.71
C GLU A 30 -2.29 12.26 1.08
N PHE A 31 -3.08 11.87 0.09
CA PHE A 31 -2.84 10.67 -0.69
C PHE A 31 -1.53 10.75 -1.48
N VAL A 32 -1.31 11.82 -2.24
CA VAL A 32 -0.07 12.01 -3.01
C VAL A 32 1.15 12.06 -2.08
N LEU A 33 1.06 12.76 -0.95
CA LEU A 33 2.15 12.85 0.02
C LEU A 33 2.46 11.48 0.64
N SER A 34 1.44 10.66 0.92
CA SER A 34 1.62 9.28 1.38
C SER A 34 2.32 8.41 0.33
N CYS A 35 1.94 8.54 -0.94
CA CYS A 35 2.62 7.87 -2.05
C CYS A 35 4.07 8.35 -2.24
N LEU A 36 4.35 9.64 -2.08
CA LEU A 36 5.70 10.19 -2.16
C LEU A 36 6.58 9.67 -1.02
N ASN A 37 6.05 9.63 0.20
CA ASN A 37 6.75 9.05 1.35
C ASN A 37 7.07 7.57 1.13
N TYR A 38 6.14 6.81 0.52
CA TYR A 38 6.39 5.42 0.14
C TYR A 38 7.49 5.29 -0.94
N ALA A 39 7.50 6.18 -1.93
CA ALA A 39 8.48 6.14 -3.02
C ALA A 39 9.89 6.60 -2.59
N VAL A 40 9.98 7.56 -1.66
CA VAL A 40 11.25 8.09 -1.15
C VAL A 40 11.75 7.22 0.01
N GLY A 41 12.39 6.10 -0.31
CA GLY A 41 13.02 5.23 0.68
C GLY A 41 14.43 5.69 1.07
N LEU A 42 14.82 5.45 2.34
CA LEU A 42 16.21 5.52 2.83
C LEU A 42 17.18 4.77 1.90
N GLY A 43 16.71 3.69 1.27
CA GLY A 43 17.40 2.93 0.23
C GLY A 43 17.91 3.77 -0.95
N ASN A 44 17.13 4.76 -1.40
CA ASN A 44 17.56 5.64 -2.49
C ASN A 44 18.68 6.58 -2.05
N VAL A 45 18.74 6.98 -0.78
CA VAL A 45 19.73 7.96 -0.31
C VAL A 45 21.14 7.36 -0.24
N TRP A 46 21.29 6.09 0.14
CA TRP A 46 22.62 5.46 0.23
C TRP A 46 22.99 4.62 -1.00
N ARG A 47 22.02 4.02 -1.70
CA ARG A 47 22.30 3.10 -2.81
C ARG A 47 22.50 3.85 -4.11
N PHE A 48 21.78 4.95 -4.31
CA PHE A 48 21.91 5.77 -5.51
C PHE A 48 23.31 6.39 -5.65
N PRO A 49 23.92 7.02 -4.61
CA PRO A 49 25.25 7.59 -4.74
C PRO A 49 26.31 6.53 -5.04
N TYR A 50 26.19 5.35 -4.43
CA TYR A 50 27.12 4.25 -4.64
C TYR A 50 27.05 3.70 -6.08
N LEU A 51 25.84 3.53 -6.61
CA LEU A 51 25.62 2.98 -7.95
C LEU A 51 26.05 3.96 -9.04
N VAL A 52 25.73 5.25 -8.87
CA VAL A 52 26.17 6.35 -9.73
C VAL A 52 27.69 6.42 -9.75
N TYR A 53 28.35 6.36 -8.58
CA TYR A 53 29.82 6.44 -8.51
C TYR A 53 30.52 5.29 -9.25
N ARG A 54 30.01 4.05 -9.14
CA ARG A 54 30.64 2.88 -9.78
C ARG A 54 30.37 2.76 -11.28
N ASN A 55 29.25 3.30 -11.77
CA ASN A 55 28.79 3.10 -13.15
C ASN A 55 29.07 4.31 -14.06
N GLY A 56 30.15 5.06 -13.81
CA GLY A 56 30.55 6.21 -14.64
C GLY A 56 30.05 7.56 -14.13
N GLY A 57 29.74 7.68 -12.84
CA GLY A 57 29.35 8.93 -12.20
C GLY A 57 28.07 9.50 -12.81
N GLY A 58 28.11 10.79 -13.14
CA GLY A 58 26.96 11.53 -13.67
C GLY A 58 26.36 10.96 -14.96
N ALA A 59 27.13 10.24 -15.77
CA ALA A 59 26.64 9.65 -17.02
C ALA A 59 25.60 8.54 -16.79
N PHE A 60 25.61 7.89 -15.63
CA PHE A 60 24.64 6.86 -15.26
C PHE A 60 23.22 7.43 -15.05
N LEU A 61 23.08 8.74 -14.86
CA LEU A 61 21.76 9.36 -14.68
C LEU A 61 20.90 9.33 -15.95
N ILE A 62 21.54 9.32 -17.14
CA ILE A 62 20.83 9.33 -18.43
C ILE A 62 20.02 8.02 -18.62
N PRO A 63 20.65 6.82 -18.61
CA PRO A 63 19.89 5.57 -18.71
C PRO A 63 18.96 5.36 -17.52
N TYR A 64 19.33 5.83 -16.32
CA TYR A 64 18.46 5.77 -15.15
C TYR A 64 17.16 6.56 -15.35
N ALA A 65 17.23 7.81 -15.82
CA ALA A 65 16.06 8.64 -16.09
C ALA A 65 15.16 8.03 -17.18
N ILE A 66 15.78 7.47 -18.24
CA ILE A 66 15.06 6.78 -19.31
C ILE A 66 14.31 5.57 -18.74
N MET A 67 14.97 4.72 -17.94
CA MET A 67 14.32 3.55 -17.33
C MET A 67 13.20 3.93 -16.36
N VAL A 68 13.37 5.00 -15.57
CA VAL A 68 12.30 5.50 -14.70
C VAL A 68 11.11 5.99 -15.52
N PHE A 69 11.34 6.70 -16.63
CA PHE A 69 10.26 7.22 -17.47
C PHE A 69 9.52 6.11 -18.22
N PHE A 70 10.23 5.17 -18.81
CA PHE A 70 9.64 4.09 -19.63
C PHE A 70 9.13 2.90 -18.82
N MET A 71 9.63 2.68 -17.62
CA MET A 71 9.28 1.50 -16.81
C MET A 71 8.71 1.90 -15.46
N GLY A 72 9.35 2.84 -14.76
CA GLY A 72 8.90 3.30 -13.44
C GLY A 72 7.51 3.94 -13.46
N ILE A 73 7.32 4.98 -14.29
CA ILE A 73 6.05 5.70 -14.41
C ILE A 73 4.89 4.79 -14.86
N PRO A 74 5.00 4.00 -15.95
CA PRO A 74 3.87 3.18 -16.40
C PRO A 74 3.51 2.06 -15.43
N ILE A 75 4.49 1.42 -14.77
CA ILE A 75 4.20 0.41 -13.74
C ILE A 75 3.51 1.06 -12.54
N PHE A 76 4.02 2.19 -12.07
CA PHE A 76 3.40 2.93 -10.96
C PHE A 76 1.97 3.38 -11.29
N PHE A 77 1.75 3.88 -12.51
CA PHE A 77 0.42 4.26 -12.96
C PHE A 77 -0.54 3.06 -13.03
N LEU A 78 -0.08 1.92 -13.56
CA LEU A 78 -0.87 0.69 -13.63
C LEU A 78 -1.29 0.21 -12.23
N GLU A 79 -0.37 0.21 -11.27
CA GLU A 79 -0.65 -0.14 -9.87
C GLU A 79 -1.72 0.78 -9.26
N LEU A 80 -1.58 2.09 -9.48
CA LEU A 80 -2.55 3.08 -8.98
C LEU A 80 -3.93 2.89 -9.62
N VAL A 81 -4.01 2.68 -10.93
CA VAL A 81 -5.29 2.48 -11.64
C VAL A 81 -5.99 1.22 -11.14
N ILE A 82 -5.26 0.11 -10.98
CA ILE A 82 -5.83 -1.14 -10.47
C ILE A 82 -6.32 -0.97 -9.03
N GLY A 83 -5.55 -0.26 -8.18
CA GLY A 83 -5.92 0.02 -6.79
C GLY A 83 -7.15 0.90 -6.65
N GLN A 84 -7.27 1.95 -7.49
CA GLN A 84 -8.43 2.84 -7.52
C GLN A 84 -9.66 2.15 -8.11
N TYR A 85 -9.51 1.42 -9.22
CA TYR A 85 -10.62 0.73 -9.89
C TYR A 85 -11.18 -0.40 -9.05
N SER A 86 -10.31 -1.21 -8.43
CA SER A 86 -10.77 -2.41 -7.75
C SER A 86 -11.34 -2.12 -6.36
N GLY A 87 -10.97 -1.01 -5.72
CA GLY A 87 -11.47 -0.68 -4.38
C GLY A 87 -11.20 -1.77 -3.33
N LEU A 88 -10.23 -2.65 -3.58
CA LEU A 88 -9.94 -3.85 -2.81
C LEU A 88 -8.44 -3.88 -2.45
N GLY A 89 -8.07 -4.61 -1.40
CA GLY A 89 -6.65 -4.79 -1.05
C GLY A 89 -5.94 -5.70 -2.06
N PRO A 90 -4.61 -5.60 -2.22
CA PRO A 90 -3.86 -6.31 -3.27
C PRO A 90 -4.15 -7.83 -3.28
N ASN A 91 -4.19 -8.48 -2.12
CA ASN A 91 -4.52 -9.92 -2.03
C ASN A 91 -5.90 -10.26 -2.63
N LYS A 92 -6.93 -9.45 -2.37
CA LYS A 92 -8.28 -9.65 -2.91
C LYS A 92 -8.37 -9.29 -4.40
N VAL A 93 -7.59 -8.32 -4.84
CA VAL A 93 -7.52 -7.88 -6.25
C VAL A 93 -6.91 -8.98 -7.11
N PHE A 94 -5.77 -9.54 -6.71
CA PHE A 94 -5.14 -10.63 -7.45
C PHE A 94 -6.00 -11.89 -7.50
N GLN A 95 -6.63 -12.28 -6.39
CA GLN A 95 -7.58 -13.41 -6.36
C GLN A 95 -8.77 -13.23 -7.31
N ARG A 96 -9.20 -11.98 -7.54
CA ARG A 96 -10.35 -11.66 -8.41
C ARG A 96 -9.96 -11.51 -9.88
N MET A 97 -8.73 -11.08 -10.17
CA MET A 97 -8.22 -10.94 -11.54
C MET A 97 -7.68 -12.26 -12.10
N ALA A 98 -6.93 -13.01 -11.30
CA ALA A 98 -6.32 -14.28 -11.67
C ALA A 98 -6.52 -15.28 -10.51
N PRO A 99 -7.65 -16.01 -10.49
CA PRO A 99 -7.85 -17.09 -9.53
C PRO A 99 -6.99 -18.30 -9.94
N ILE A 100 -5.71 -18.28 -9.54
CA ILE A 100 -4.79 -19.42 -9.61
C ILE A 100 -4.63 -19.96 -8.19
#